data_AF-A0A3D3DAY9-F1
#
_entry.id   AF-A0A3D3DAY9-F1
#
_cell.length_a   1.000
_cell.length_b   1.000
_cell.length_c   1.000
_cell.angle_alpha   90.00
_cell.angle_beta   90.00
_cell.angle_gamma   90.00
#
_symmetry.space_group_name_H-M   'P 1'
#
loop_
_entity.id
_entity.type
_entity.pdbx_description
1 polymer ?
#
loop_
_entity_poly.entity_id
_entity_poly.type
_entity_poly.pdbx_seq_one_letter_code
_entity_poly.pdbx_strand_id
1 'polypeptide(L)'
;VIGVKVFSRENNDDLPPGVNQLVKVFIAQKRKISEGDKISGRHGNKGVIAKILPEADMPFMSDGTPIEIVLNPLGVPSRMNVGQVLEVHLGWVAKTLGLRVITPIFNGAKEEEIEEALLEAGLPKDGKTILYDGRTGRPFDQKVTVGYSYILKLAHLVADKIHARSTGPYSLVTQQPLGGKAQFGGQRFGEMEVWALEGYGAAYNLQELLTIKSDDVLGRIKTYEAIVKGECIPIPGMPESFKVLIKELRSLSLDVKVLDSQDKEVDIKEDIDLKDDINENLMKEIT
;
A
#
# COMPACT_ATOMS: atom_id res chain seq x y z
N VAL A 1 22.04 8.16 10.23
CA VAL A 1 22.16 7.60 11.59
C VAL A 1 22.14 8.75 12.57
N ILE A 2 21.29 8.72 13.60
CA ILE A 2 21.19 9.79 14.62
C ILE A 2 21.82 9.40 15.95
N GLY A 3 22.12 8.12 16.15
CA GLY A 3 22.77 7.64 17.37
C GLY A 3 23.08 6.15 17.28
N VAL A 4 24.12 5.74 18.01
CA VAL A 4 24.50 4.34 18.17
C VAL A 4 24.68 4.10 19.66
N LYS A 5 24.03 3.08 20.21
CA LYS A 5 24.23 2.61 21.58
C LYS A 5 24.80 1.21 21.54
N VAL A 6 25.94 1.03 22.18
CA VAL A 6 26.62 -0.26 22.30
C VAL A 6 26.47 -0.72 23.75
N PHE A 7 25.95 -1.92 23.93
CA PHE A 7 25.84 -2.58 25.22
C PHE A 7 26.82 -3.76 25.22
N SER A 8 27.60 -3.91 26.28
CA SER A 8 28.57 -4.99 26.43
C SER A 8 28.43 -5.67 27.78
N ARG A 9 28.55 -7.00 27.79
CA ARG A 9 28.59 -7.78 29.02
C ARG A 9 29.79 -7.41 29.89
N GLU A 10 30.90 -7.02 29.28
CA GLU A 10 32.10 -6.54 29.98
C GLU A 10 31.84 -5.23 30.75
N ASN A 11 30.89 -4.42 30.27
CA ASN A 11 30.50 -3.16 30.90
C ASN A 11 29.35 -3.33 31.90
N ASN A 12 29.00 -4.57 32.29
CA ASN A 12 27.87 -4.91 33.17
C ASN A 12 26.49 -4.43 32.65
N ASP A 13 26.31 -4.35 31.32
CA ASP A 13 24.99 -4.10 30.74
C ASP A 13 24.08 -5.34 30.83
N ASP A 14 22.79 -5.14 31.11
CA ASP A 14 21.80 -6.22 31.15
C ASP A 14 21.50 -6.73 29.73
N LEU A 15 21.97 -7.95 29.45
CA LEU A 15 21.89 -8.61 28.14
C LEU A 15 21.28 -10.01 28.27
N PRO A 16 20.48 -10.46 27.29
CA PRO A 16 19.95 -11.82 27.26
C PRO A 16 21.06 -12.89 27.40
N PRO A 17 20.76 -14.06 28.00
CA PRO A 17 21.73 -15.14 28.10
C PRO A 17 22.23 -15.55 26.71
N GLY A 18 23.55 -15.71 26.57
CA GLY A 18 24.21 -16.03 25.29
C GLY A 18 24.57 -14.82 24.41
N VAL A 19 24.16 -13.59 24.78
CA VAL A 19 24.54 -12.36 24.07
C VAL A 19 25.70 -11.68 24.77
N ASN A 20 26.82 -11.49 24.07
CA ASN A 20 28.01 -10.81 24.59
C ASN A 20 27.98 -9.29 24.35
N GLN A 21 27.45 -8.86 23.21
CA GLN A 21 27.38 -7.46 22.82
C GLN A 21 26.10 -7.21 22.01
N LEU A 22 25.46 -6.06 22.24
CA LEU A 22 24.28 -5.62 21.50
C LEU A 22 24.48 -4.19 21.00
N VAL A 23 24.28 -3.97 19.70
CA VAL A 23 24.40 -2.64 19.09
C VAL A 23 23.02 -2.18 18.62
N LYS A 24 22.53 -1.07 19.16
CA LYS A 24 21.29 -0.41 18.73
C LYS A 24 21.64 0.84 17.91
N VAL A 25 21.30 0.82 16.63
CA VAL A 25 21.48 1.95 15.71
C VAL A 25 20.16 2.66 15.49
N PHE A 26 20.11 3.96 15.77
CA PHE A 26 18.94 4.81 15.57
C PHE A 26 19.06 5.54 14.24
N ILE A 27 18.01 5.47 13.41
CA ILE A 27 17.95 6.12 12.09
C ILE A 27 16.73 7.03 12.08
N ALA A 28 16.93 8.33 11.85
CA ALA A 28 15.83 9.27 11.58
C ALA A 28 15.69 9.49 10.08
N GLN A 29 14.45 9.67 9.63
CA GLN A 29 14.12 10.06 8.27
C GLN A 29 13.09 11.19 8.31
N LYS A 30 13.35 12.30 7.60
CA LYS A 30 12.37 13.37 7.41
C LYS A 30 11.54 13.04 6.17
N ARG A 31 10.24 12.78 6.35
CA ARG A 31 9.32 12.40 5.27
C ARG A 31 8.42 13.56 4.88
N LYS A 32 8.60 14.08 3.67
CA LYS A 32 7.73 15.10 3.06
C LYS A 32 6.38 14.47 2.65
N ILE A 33 5.41 15.31 2.33
CA ILE A 33 4.14 14.86 1.74
C ILE A 33 4.39 14.40 0.31
N SER A 34 3.77 13.30 -0.10
CA SER A 34 3.94 12.71 -1.43
C SER A 34 2.58 12.30 -2.00
N GLU A 35 2.52 12.15 -3.32
CA GLU A 35 1.36 11.55 -3.99
C GLU A 35 1.11 10.15 -3.43
N GLY A 36 -0.16 9.82 -3.16
CA GLY A 36 -0.53 8.56 -2.49
C GLY A 36 -0.58 8.64 -0.96
N ASP A 37 -0.05 9.69 -0.31
CA ASP A 37 -0.23 9.87 1.14
C ASP A 37 -1.69 10.15 1.49
N LYS A 38 -2.13 9.63 2.65
CA LYS A 38 -3.50 9.83 3.14
C LYS A 38 -3.60 11.08 4.03
N ILE A 39 -4.59 11.93 3.72
CA ILE A 39 -4.95 13.13 4.47
C ILE A 39 -6.40 13.04 4.96
N SER A 40 -6.74 13.84 5.96
CA SER A 40 -8.10 13.92 6.49
C SER A 40 -8.39 15.32 7.01
N GLY A 41 -9.61 15.82 6.79
CA GLY A 41 -10.14 16.90 7.63
C GLY A 41 -10.68 16.37 8.96
N ARG A 42 -11.20 17.28 9.79
CA ARG A 42 -11.83 16.96 11.08
C ARG A 42 -13.25 16.41 10.95
N HIS A 43 -13.89 16.61 9.79
CA HIS A 43 -15.28 16.25 9.51
C HIS A 43 -15.43 14.90 8.79
N GLY A 44 -14.49 13.97 9.02
CA GLY A 44 -14.52 12.63 8.43
C GLY A 44 -14.21 12.56 6.93
N ASN A 45 -13.87 13.68 6.30
CA ASN A 45 -13.46 13.79 4.90
C ASN A 45 -12.02 13.31 4.73
N LYS A 46 -11.85 12.02 4.44
CA LYS A 46 -10.56 11.38 4.18
C LYS A 46 -10.30 11.31 2.68
N GLY A 47 -9.05 11.51 2.28
CA GLY A 47 -8.63 11.45 0.89
C GLY A 47 -7.19 10.98 0.74
N VAL A 48 -6.83 10.61 -0.47
CA VAL A 48 -5.46 10.34 -0.88
C VAL A 48 -5.04 11.46 -1.83
N ILE A 49 -3.79 11.91 -1.72
CA ILE A 49 -3.25 12.96 -2.60
C ILE A 49 -3.09 12.38 -3.99
N ALA A 50 -3.87 12.88 -4.94
CA ALA A 50 -3.84 12.42 -6.32
C ALA A 50 -2.69 13.05 -7.12
N LYS A 51 -2.43 14.34 -6.92
CA LYS A 51 -1.41 15.09 -7.66
C LYS A 51 -0.92 16.28 -6.85
N ILE A 52 0.38 16.58 -6.96
CA ILE A 52 0.96 17.81 -6.44
C ILE A 52 1.28 18.73 -7.63
N LEU A 53 0.54 19.83 -7.76
CA LEU A 53 0.72 20.78 -8.86
C LEU A 53 1.77 21.84 -8.51
N PRO A 54 2.49 22.38 -9.51
CA PRO A 54 3.23 23.63 -9.36
C PRO A 54 2.29 24.77 -8.94
N GLU A 55 2.81 25.74 -8.20
CA GLU A 55 2.05 26.90 -7.71
C GLU A 55 1.39 27.69 -8.86
N ALA A 56 2.08 27.86 -9.99
CA ALA A 56 1.58 28.57 -11.17
C ALA A 56 0.36 27.89 -11.83
N ASP A 57 0.19 26.59 -11.64
CA ASP A 57 -0.93 25.82 -12.20
C ASP A 57 -2.17 25.86 -11.31
N MET A 58 -2.04 26.30 -10.05
CA MET A 58 -3.14 26.31 -9.10
C MET A 58 -4.11 27.46 -9.42
N PRO A 59 -5.42 27.25 -9.22
CA PRO A 59 -6.38 28.34 -9.22
C PRO A 59 -5.95 29.44 -8.23
N PHE A 60 -6.15 30.69 -8.60
CA PHE A 60 -5.76 31.83 -7.77
C PHE A 60 -6.92 32.82 -7.59
N MET A 61 -6.87 33.55 -6.47
CA MET A 61 -7.82 34.60 -6.12
C MET A 61 -7.52 35.91 -6.86
N SER A 62 -8.42 36.89 -6.82
CA SER A 62 -8.24 38.18 -7.51
C SER A 62 -7.04 39.01 -7.03
N ASP A 63 -6.52 38.71 -5.84
CA ASP A 63 -5.31 39.29 -5.26
C ASP A 63 -4.01 38.58 -5.74
N GLY A 64 -4.13 37.53 -6.55
CA GLY A 64 -3.01 36.72 -7.04
C GLY A 64 -2.64 35.55 -6.13
N THR A 65 -3.28 35.39 -4.97
CA THR A 65 -2.96 34.32 -4.02
C THR A 65 -3.42 32.96 -4.57
N PRO A 66 -2.52 31.97 -4.75
CA PRO A 66 -2.90 30.64 -5.21
C PRO A 66 -3.57 29.81 -4.11
N ILE A 67 -4.49 28.94 -4.49
CA ILE A 67 -5.11 27.96 -3.59
C ILE A 67 -4.12 26.83 -3.29
N GLU A 68 -4.13 26.33 -2.05
CA GLU A 68 -3.21 25.26 -1.62
C GLU A 68 -3.80 23.85 -1.82
N ILE A 69 -5.10 23.67 -1.60
CA ILE A 69 -5.79 22.37 -1.67
C ILE A 69 -7.13 22.54 -2.38
N VAL A 70 -7.40 21.67 -3.36
CA VAL A 70 -8.70 21.58 -4.04
C VAL A 70 -9.43 20.32 -3.56
N LEU A 71 -10.63 20.50 -3.00
CA LEU A 71 -11.49 19.42 -2.53
C LEU A 71 -12.68 19.21 -3.48
N ASN A 72 -13.08 17.95 -3.66
CA ASN A 72 -14.22 17.61 -4.50
C ASN A 72 -15.56 17.93 -3.77
N PRO A 73 -16.43 18.79 -4.32
CA PRO A 73 -17.68 19.17 -3.67
C PRO A 73 -18.70 18.04 -3.59
N LEU A 74 -18.64 17.02 -4.47
CA LEU A 74 -19.62 15.92 -4.50
C LEU A 74 -19.66 15.11 -3.20
N GLY A 75 -18.55 15.09 -2.46
CA GLY A 75 -18.43 14.35 -1.22
C GLY A 75 -19.18 14.96 -0.03
N VAL A 76 -19.60 16.23 -0.12
CA VAL A 76 -20.24 16.96 0.99
C VAL A 76 -21.71 16.60 1.13
N PRO A 77 -22.56 16.71 0.09
CA PRO A 77 -23.99 16.40 0.22
C PRO A 77 -24.23 14.92 0.48
N SER A 78 -23.45 14.04 -0.17
CA SER A 78 -23.60 12.59 -0.02
C SER A 78 -23.30 12.09 1.41
N ARG A 79 -22.43 12.78 2.16
CA ARG A 79 -22.01 12.36 3.50
C ARG A 79 -22.60 13.21 4.62
N MET A 80 -23.37 14.24 4.28
CA MET A 80 -24.01 15.16 5.25
C MET A 80 -23.02 15.80 6.24
N ASN A 81 -21.76 15.98 5.83
CA ASN A 81 -20.73 16.62 6.66
C ASN A 81 -20.57 18.11 6.32
N VAL A 82 -21.69 18.84 6.43
CA VAL A 82 -21.81 20.28 6.12
C VAL A 82 -20.89 21.14 6.98
N GLY A 83 -20.57 20.69 8.20
CA GLY A 83 -19.65 21.39 9.10
C GLY A 83 -18.29 21.72 8.50
N GLN A 84 -17.82 20.97 7.49
CA GLN A 84 -16.56 21.32 6.79
C GLN A 84 -16.68 22.64 6.01
N VAL A 85 -17.86 22.96 5.48
CA VAL A 85 -18.09 24.22 4.74
C VAL A 85 -18.19 25.38 5.73
N LEU A 86 -18.89 25.16 6.85
CA LEU A 86 -18.96 26.15 7.93
C LEU A 86 -17.57 26.45 8.52
N GLU A 87 -16.73 25.42 8.69
CA GLU A 87 -15.33 25.56 9.09
C GLU A 87 -14.54 26.40 8.08
N VAL A 88 -14.71 26.16 6.77
CA VAL A 88 -14.05 26.92 5.70
C VAL A 88 -14.40 28.40 5.75
N HIS A 89 -15.69 28.73 5.92
CA HIS A 89 -16.17 30.12 6.01
C HIS A 89 -15.59 30.82 7.24
N LEU A 90 -15.73 30.21 8.42
CA LEU A 90 -15.25 30.78 9.67
C LEU A 90 -13.71 30.88 9.71
N GLY A 91 -13.02 29.92 9.09
CA GLY A 91 -11.57 29.95 8.91
C GLY A 91 -11.11 31.11 8.02
N TRP A 92 -11.91 31.47 7.01
CA TRP A 92 -11.62 32.64 6.17
C TRP A 92 -11.75 33.95 6.94
N VAL A 93 -12.83 34.10 7.72
CA VAL A 93 -13.01 35.24 8.64
C VAL A 93 -11.84 35.34 9.61
N ALA A 94 -11.50 34.23 10.28
CA ALA A 94 -10.42 34.17 11.26
C ALA A 94 -9.07 34.59 10.67
N LYS A 95 -8.75 34.14 9.45
CA LYS A 95 -7.52 34.54 8.75
C LYS A 95 -7.52 36.02 8.39
N THR A 96 -8.64 36.55 7.91
CA THR A 96 -8.76 37.93 7.43
C THR A 96 -8.66 38.95 8.57
N LEU A 97 -9.32 38.67 9.70
CA LEU A 97 -9.30 39.52 10.89
C LEU A 97 -8.11 39.25 11.82
N GLY A 98 -7.32 38.19 11.56
CA GLY A 98 -6.19 37.79 12.41
C GLY A 98 -6.62 37.25 13.78
N LEU A 99 -7.81 36.67 13.89
CA LEU A 99 -8.41 36.20 15.13
C LEU A 99 -8.29 34.67 15.28
N ARG A 100 -8.43 34.19 16.50
CA ARG A 100 -8.64 32.77 16.79
C ARG A 100 -10.06 32.56 17.26
N VAL A 101 -10.79 31.70 16.55
CA VAL A 101 -12.20 31.41 16.86
C VAL A 101 -12.30 30.08 17.60
N ILE A 102 -13.15 30.06 18.63
CA ILE A 102 -13.48 28.87 19.40
C ILE A 102 -14.98 28.63 19.26
N THR A 103 -15.35 27.50 18.65
CA THR A 103 -16.74 27.05 18.56
C THR A 103 -16.93 25.79 19.41
N PRO A 104 -17.62 25.87 20.56
CA PRO A 104 -17.97 24.71 21.36
C PRO A 104 -18.80 23.68 20.56
N ILE A 105 -18.67 22.40 20.90
CA ILE A 105 -19.21 21.28 20.11
C ILE A 105 -20.75 21.32 19.97
N PHE A 106 -21.45 21.71 21.04
CA PHE A 106 -22.92 21.74 21.08
C PHE A 106 -23.52 23.14 21.25
N ASN A 107 -22.68 24.16 21.35
CA ASN A 107 -23.07 25.57 21.45
C ASN A 107 -22.11 26.41 20.62
N GLY A 108 -22.01 26.06 19.33
CA GLY A 108 -21.11 26.69 18.37
C GLY A 108 -21.74 27.89 17.66
N ALA A 109 -20.98 28.49 16.77
CA ALA A 109 -21.44 29.60 15.94
C ALA A 109 -22.63 29.17 15.07
N LYS A 110 -23.68 29.99 15.06
CA LYS A 110 -24.83 29.80 14.17
C LYS A 110 -24.51 30.27 12.77
N GLU A 111 -25.27 29.81 11.78
CA GLU A 111 -25.08 30.21 10.38
C GLU A 111 -25.21 31.73 10.19
N GLU A 112 -26.20 32.35 10.83
CA GLU A 112 -26.42 33.81 10.83
C GLU A 112 -25.21 34.57 11.37
N GLU A 113 -24.62 34.11 12.48
CA GLU A 113 -23.43 34.71 13.10
C GLU A 113 -22.19 34.58 12.18
N ILE A 114 -22.06 33.46 11.45
CA ILE A 114 -20.98 33.27 10.48
C ILE A 114 -21.17 34.20 9.27
N GLU A 115 -22.40 34.37 8.79
CA GLU A 115 -22.73 35.29 7.71
C GLU A 115 -22.44 36.75 8.08
N GLU A 116 -22.79 37.16 9.30
CA GLU A 116 -22.47 38.49 9.84
C GLU A 116 -20.96 38.69 9.97
N ALA A 117 -20.24 37.69 10.48
CA ALA A 117 -18.79 37.75 10.62
C ALA A 117 -18.06 37.80 9.27
N LEU A 118 -18.61 37.17 8.22
CA LEU A 118 -18.11 37.31 6.84
C LEU A 118 -18.24 38.77 6.36
N LEU A 119 -19.39 39.41 6.60
CA LEU A 119 -19.61 40.80 6.23
C LEU A 119 -18.70 41.76 7.02
N GLU A 120 -18.51 41.52 8.32
CA GLU A 120 -17.59 42.31 9.16
C GLU A 120 -16.14 42.22 8.65
N ALA A 121 -15.73 41.04 8.16
CA ALA A 121 -14.42 40.84 7.55
C ALA A 121 -14.29 41.41 6.12
N GLY A 122 -15.34 42.01 5.57
CA GLY A 122 -15.37 42.52 4.18
C GLY A 122 -15.41 41.41 3.13
N LEU A 123 -15.85 40.21 3.50
CA LEU A 123 -15.95 39.04 2.63
C LEU A 123 -17.39 38.86 2.10
N PRO A 124 -17.57 38.12 0.99
CA PRO A 124 -18.90 37.80 0.46
C PRO A 124 -19.73 37.00 1.46
N LYS A 125 -21.01 37.40 1.62
CA LYS A 125 -21.95 36.73 2.53
C LYS A 125 -22.12 35.23 2.24
N ASP A 126 -22.04 34.84 0.97
CA ASP A 126 -22.16 33.45 0.52
C ASP A 126 -20.86 32.62 0.68
N GLY A 127 -19.77 33.23 1.14
CA GLY A 127 -18.48 32.58 1.30
C GLY A 127 -17.82 32.17 -0.02
N LYS A 128 -18.24 32.77 -1.15
CA LYS A 128 -17.75 32.43 -2.49
C LYS A 128 -17.05 33.60 -3.16
N THR A 129 -15.99 33.30 -3.90
CA THR A 129 -15.27 34.28 -4.72
C THR A 129 -15.04 33.77 -6.14
N ILE A 130 -14.65 34.68 -7.03
CA ILE A 130 -14.24 34.34 -8.38
C ILE A 130 -12.79 33.86 -8.30
N LEU A 131 -12.56 32.65 -8.80
CA LEU A 131 -11.21 32.12 -9.00
C LEU A 131 -10.83 32.24 -10.48
N TYR A 132 -9.53 32.32 -10.73
CA TYR A 132 -8.94 32.30 -12.06
C TYR A 132 -8.16 31.01 -12.24
N ASP A 133 -8.24 30.43 -13.43
CA ASP A 133 -7.46 29.24 -13.79
C ASP A 133 -5.98 29.62 -13.97
N GLY A 134 -5.08 28.99 -13.21
CA GLY A 134 -3.64 29.23 -13.27
C GLY A 134 -3.02 28.93 -14.65
N ARG A 135 -3.64 28.03 -15.42
CA ARG A 135 -3.11 27.64 -16.74
C ARG A 135 -3.51 28.55 -17.88
N THR A 136 -4.74 29.04 -17.84
CA THR A 136 -5.30 29.86 -18.94
C THR A 136 -5.46 31.34 -18.58
N GLY A 137 -5.46 31.67 -17.29
CA GLY A 137 -5.73 33.01 -16.75
C GLY A 137 -7.21 33.43 -16.81
N ARG A 138 -8.11 32.57 -17.29
CA ARG A 138 -9.54 32.90 -17.41
C ARG A 138 -10.26 32.71 -16.07
N PRO A 139 -11.26 33.56 -15.75
CA PRO A 139 -12.11 33.31 -14.59
C PRO A 139 -12.98 32.07 -14.80
N PHE A 140 -13.29 31.35 -13.71
CA PHE A 140 -14.29 30.29 -13.75
C PHE A 140 -15.70 30.84 -13.94
N ASP A 141 -16.58 30.02 -14.54
CA ASP A 141 -17.96 30.41 -14.85
C ASP A 141 -18.83 30.66 -13.60
N GLN A 142 -18.55 29.94 -12.51
CA GLN A 142 -19.27 30.04 -11.24
C GLN A 142 -18.33 30.45 -10.11
N LYS A 143 -18.88 31.21 -9.15
CA LYS A 143 -18.15 31.52 -7.91
C LYS A 143 -17.92 30.25 -7.10
N VAL A 144 -16.72 30.12 -6.56
CA VAL A 144 -16.25 28.94 -5.83
C VAL A 144 -16.13 29.29 -4.35
N THR A 145 -16.52 28.36 -3.48
CA THR A 145 -16.29 28.50 -2.03
C THR A 145 -14.80 28.40 -1.74
N VAL A 146 -14.25 29.43 -1.11
CA VAL A 146 -12.85 29.51 -0.71
C VAL A 146 -12.78 29.77 0.79
N GLY A 147 -11.70 29.37 1.43
CA GLY A 147 -11.46 29.63 2.85
C GLY A 147 -10.43 28.69 3.43
N TYR A 148 -10.39 28.60 4.75
CA TYR A 148 -9.35 27.85 5.45
C TYR A 148 -9.96 26.69 6.23
N SER A 149 -9.50 25.47 5.94
CA SER A 149 -9.89 24.25 6.68
C SER A 149 -8.67 23.63 7.35
N TYR A 150 -8.90 22.94 8.46
CA TYR A 150 -7.84 22.24 9.18
C TYR A 150 -7.64 20.82 8.63
N ILE A 151 -6.54 20.62 7.90
CA ILE A 151 -6.18 19.33 7.29
C ILE A 151 -5.09 18.62 8.11
N LEU A 152 -5.30 17.33 8.36
CA LEU A 152 -4.42 16.43 9.09
C LEU A 152 -3.71 15.48 8.12
N LYS A 153 -2.41 15.29 8.33
CA LYS A 153 -1.64 14.20 7.70
C LYS A 153 -1.79 12.93 8.53
N LEU A 154 -2.34 11.87 7.94
CA LEU A 154 -2.49 10.58 8.64
C LEU A 154 -1.20 9.75 8.51
N ALA A 155 -0.95 8.87 9.48
CA ALA A 155 0.16 7.91 9.47
C ALA A 155 -0.06 6.75 8.48
N HIS A 156 -0.66 7.01 7.33
CA HIS A 156 -0.84 6.07 6.23
C HIS A 156 -0.10 6.59 5.00
N LEU A 157 1.21 6.41 5.02
CA LEU A 157 2.12 6.90 3.99
C LEU A 157 2.27 5.88 2.88
N VAL A 158 2.40 6.35 1.64
CA VAL A 158 2.56 5.46 0.47
C VAL A 158 3.86 4.66 0.54
N ALA A 159 4.94 5.28 1.04
CA ALA A 159 6.26 4.67 1.15
C ALA A 159 6.26 3.40 2.03
N ASP A 160 5.37 3.35 3.02
CA ASP A 160 5.24 2.18 3.89
C ASP A 160 4.39 1.08 3.25
N LYS A 161 3.52 1.43 2.29
CA LYS A 161 2.61 0.50 1.61
C LYS A 161 3.17 -0.11 0.33
N ILE A 162 4.04 0.60 -0.39
CA ILE A 162 4.64 0.07 -1.61
C ILE A 162 5.52 -1.15 -1.28
N HIS A 163 5.30 -2.24 -2.00
CA HIS A 163 6.06 -3.48 -1.88
C HIS A 163 5.97 -4.24 -3.20
N ALA A 164 7.11 -4.74 -3.66
CA ALA A 164 7.21 -5.55 -4.86
C ALA A 164 8.17 -6.70 -4.59
N ARG A 165 7.93 -7.83 -5.24
CA ARG A 165 8.73 -9.05 -5.11
C ARG A 165 8.86 -9.70 -6.48
N SER A 166 10.07 -10.13 -6.81
CA SER A 166 10.35 -11.07 -7.90
C SER A 166 10.55 -12.47 -7.31
N THR A 167 11.70 -12.72 -6.71
CA THR A 167 12.03 -13.93 -5.93
C THR A 167 12.19 -13.57 -4.46
N GLY A 168 12.27 -14.55 -3.56
CA GLY A 168 12.40 -14.26 -2.13
C GLY A 168 12.39 -15.52 -1.27
N PRO A 169 12.24 -15.39 0.05
CA PRO A 169 12.18 -16.54 0.93
C PRO A 169 10.86 -17.31 0.76
N TYR A 170 10.93 -18.61 1.06
CA TYR A 170 9.86 -19.58 0.96
C TYR A 170 9.66 -20.29 2.30
N SER A 171 8.45 -20.78 2.55
CA SER A 171 8.12 -21.65 3.67
C SER A 171 8.86 -22.99 3.56
N LEU A 172 9.36 -23.52 4.67
CA LEU A 172 10.07 -24.80 4.68
C LEU A 172 9.13 -25.98 4.37
N VAL A 173 7.88 -25.91 4.85
CA VAL A 173 6.91 -27.00 4.74
C VAL A 173 6.26 -27.01 3.37
N THR A 174 5.57 -25.92 3.01
CA THR A 174 4.76 -25.87 1.79
C THR A 174 5.52 -25.36 0.57
N GLN A 175 6.78 -24.93 0.72
CA GLN A 175 7.58 -24.32 -0.35
C GLN A 175 6.95 -23.10 -1.03
N GLN A 176 5.91 -22.51 -0.43
CA GLN A 176 5.24 -21.30 -0.93
C GLN A 176 5.97 -20.02 -0.48
N PRO A 177 5.85 -18.91 -1.25
CA PRO A 177 6.33 -17.59 -0.83
C PRO A 177 5.86 -17.20 0.58
N LEU A 178 6.77 -16.68 1.41
CA LEU A 178 6.37 -16.10 2.70
C LEU A 178 5.42 -14.91 2.53
N GLY A 179 4.65 -14.59 3.57
CA GLY A 179 3.73 -13.46 3.58
C GLY A 179 4.33 -12.19 4.17
N GLY A 180 3.86 -11.04 3.69
CA GLY A 180 4.13 -9.73 4.32
C GLY A 180 5.43 -9.04 3.89
N LYS A 181 5.38 -7.70 3.87
CA LYS A 181 6.48 -6.84 3.43
C LYS A 181 7.78 -7.03 4.22
N ALA A 182 7.67 -7.23 5.54
CA ALA A 182 8.83 -7.35 6.43
C ALA A 182 9.70 -8.58 6.12
N GLN A 183 9.10 -9.64 5.58
CA GLN A 183 9.78 -10.88 5.22
C GLN A 183 10.09 -10.95 3.71
N PHE A 184 9.97 -9.84 2.99
CA PHE A 184 10.05 -9.82 1.53
C PHE A 184 9.06 -10.82 0.88
N GLY A 185 7.86 -10.87 1.44
CA GLY A 185 6.81 -11.83 1.10
C GLY A 185 6.11 -11.55 -0.22
N GLY A 186 5.46 -12.57 -0.77
CA GLY A 186 4.59 -12.46 -1.95
C GLY A 186 3.21 -11.92 -1.60
N GLN A 187 2.46 -11.54 -2.64
CA GLN A 187 1.03 -11.27 -2.50
C GLN A 187 0.26 -12.59 -2.53
N ARG A 188 -0.79 -12.67 -1.73
CA ARG A 188 -1.67 -13.85 -1.73
C ARG A 188 -2.60 -13.76 -2.95
N PHE A 189 -2.49 -14.75 -3.82
CA PHE A 189 -3.52 -15.02 -4.82
C PHE A 189 -4.55 -15.95 -4.15
N GLY A 190 -5.75 -15.44 -3.87
CA GLY A 190 -6.76 -16.11 -3.07
C GLY A 190 -7.75 -16.91 -3.92
N GLU A 191 -8.66 -17.57 -3.22
CA GLU A 191 -9.71 -18.41 -3.80
C GLU A 191 -10.65 -17.62 -4.72
N MET A 192 -11.04 -16.41 -4.30
CA MET A 192 -11.90 -15.54 -5.13
C MET A 192 -11.21 -15.10 -6.42
N GLU A 193 -9.89 -14.89 -6.39
CA GLU A 193 -9.12 -14.55 -7.59
C GLU A 193 -8.96 -15.76 -8.53
N VAL A 194 -8.87 -16.98 -7.99
CA VAL A 194 -8.91 -18.23 -8.78
C VAL A 194 -10.22 -18.32 -9.56
N TRP A 195 -11.37 -18.16 -8.88
CA TRP A 195 -12.69 -18.18 -9.53
C TRP A 195 -12.81 -17.12 -10.62
N ALA A 196 -12.21 -15.95 -10.42
CA ALA A 196 -12.20 -14.91 -11.45
C ALA A 196 -11.47 -15.39 -12.72
N LEU A 197 -10.30 -16.02 -12.60
CA LEU A 197 -9.57 -16.55 -13.76
C LEU A 197 -10.27 -17.73 -14.43
N GLU A 198 -10.91 -18.60 -13.65
CA GLU A 198 -11.74 -19.70 -14.17
C GLU A 198 -12.94 -19.16 -14.96
N GLY A 199 -13.60 -18.11 -14.46
CA GLY A 199 -14.70 -17.45 -15.17
C GLY A 199 -14.28 -16.81 -16.50
N TYR A 200 -13.04 -16.36 -16.62
CA TYR A 200 -12.46 -15.91 -17.89
C TYR A 200 -11.98 -17.04 -18.80
N GLY A 201 -11.91 -18.28 -18.32
CA GLY A 201 -11.32 -19.41 -19.05
C GLY A 201 -9.80 -19.31 -19.21
N ALA A 202 -9.12 -18.55 -18.34
CA ALA A 202 -7.68 -18.30 -18.43
C ALA A 202 -6.84 -19.44 -17.82
N ALA A 203 -7.00 -20.66 -18.36
CA ALA A 203 -6.41 -21.88 -17.80
C ALA A 203 -4.88 -21.83 -17.66
N TYR A 204 -4.16 -21.35 -18.69
CA TYR A 204 -2.70 -21.25 -18.66
C TYR A 204 -2.19 -20.27 -17.59
N ASN A 205 -2.85 -19.11 -17.44
CA ASN A 205 -2.48 -18.12 -16.43
C ASN A 205 -2.71 -18.66 -15.02
N LEU A 206 -3.82 -19.38 -14.82
CA LEU A 206 -4.13 -20.01 -13.54
C LEU A 206 -3.11 -21.10 -13.20
N GLN A 207 -2.79 -21.98 -14.15
CA GLN A 207 -1.77 -23.01 -13.97
C GLN A 207 -0.42 -22.40 -13.61
N GLU A 208 0.01 -21.35 -14.32
CA GLU A 208 1.27 -20.64 -14.08
C GLU A 208 1.36 -20.06 -12.65
N LEU A 209 0.27 -19.43 -12.18
CA LEU A 209 0.18 -18.84 -10.84
C LEU A 209 0.25 -19.89 -9.72
N LEU A 210 -0.42 -21.03 -9.90
CA LEU A 210 -0.51 -22.09 -8.90
C LEU A 210 0.72 -23.00 -8.83
N THR A 211 1.60 -22.95 -9.85
CA THR A 211 2.76 -23.87 -9.96
C THR A 211 4.08 -23.10 -9.94
N ILE A 212 4.60 -22.70 -11.11
CA ILE A 212 5.94 -22.14 -11.30
C ILE A 212 6.15 -20.80 -10.58
N LYS A 213 5.07 -20.07 -10.28
CA LYS A 213 5.12 -18.81 -9.49
C LYS A 213 4.94 -19.03 -7.97
N SER A 214 4.70 -20.26 -7.53
CA SER A 214 4.41 -20.60 -6.14
C SER A 214 5.37 -21.68 -5.60
N ASP A 215 4.94 -22.95 -5.59
CA ASP A 215 5.53 -24.04 -4.83
C ASP A 215 6.08 -25.19 -5.69
N ASP A 216 6.10 -25.03 -7.02
CA ASP A 216 6.89 -25.91 -7.90
C ASP A 216 8.38 -25.56 -7.77
N VAL A 217 9.10 -26.37 -6.99
CA VAL A 217 10.50 -26.12 -6.62
C VAL A 217 11.45 -26.17 -7.81
N LEU A 218 11.24 -27.12 -8.73
CA LEU A 218 12.08 -27.26 -9.92
C LEU A 218 11.60 -26.33 -11.03
N GLY A 219 10.29 -26.20 -11.20
CA GLY A 219 9.67 -25.35 -12.20
C GLY A 219 10.05 -23.88 -12.03
N ARG A 220 10.11 -23.36 -10.80
CA ARG A 220 10.51 -21.96 -10.56
C ARG A 220 11.96 -21.66 -10.95
N ILE A 221 12.88 -22.59 -10.69
CA ILE A 221 14.32 -22.44 -11.02
C ILE A 221 14.48 -22.46 -12.55
N LYS A 222 13.93 -23.48 -13.20
CA LYS A 222 13.98 -23.61 -14.66
C LYS A 222 13.29 -22.46 -15.38
N THR A 223 12.17 -21.98 -14.85
CA THR A 223 11.47 -20.80 -15.41
C THR A 223 12.33 -19.55 -15.31
N TYR A 224 13.00 -19.33 -14.17
CA TYR A 224 13.92 -18.21 -14.01
C TYR A 224 15.07 -18.28 -15.02
N GLU A 225 15.70 -19.45 -15.18
CA GLU A 225 16.75 -19.67 -16.17
C GLU A 225 16.26 -19.45 -17.60
N ALA A 226 15.09 -19.98 -17.96
CA ALA A 226 14.51 -19.83 -19.29
C ALA A 226 14.25 -18.34 -19.61
N ILE A 227 13.72 -17.57 -18.65
CA ILE A 227 13.51 -16.13 -18.82
C ILE A 227 14.83 -15.39 -19.06
N VAL A 228 15.89 -15.74 -18.31
CA VAL A 228 17.22 -15.12 -18.46
C VAL A 228 17.86 -15.48 -19.80
N LYS A 229 17.69 -16.72 -20.26
CA LYS A 229 18.22 -17.23 -21.55
C LYS A 229 17.37 -16.81 -22.76
N GLY A 230 16.15 -16.31 -22.54
CA GLY A 230 15.21 -16.02 -23.62
C GLY A 230 14.59 -17.27 -24.25
N GLU A 231 14.59 -18.38 -23.53
CA GLU A 231 14.00 -19.66 -23.93
C GLU A 231 12.52 -19.75 -23.54
N CYS A 232 11.81 -20.74 -24.08
CA CYS A 232 10.42 -21.00 -23.72
C CYS A 232 10.31 -21.49 -22.27
N ILE A 233 9.26 -21.05 -21.58
CA ILE A 233 8.94 -21.48 -20.21
C ILE A 233 8.66 -23.00 -20.21
N PRO A 234 9.26 -23.77 -19.29
CA PRO A 234 9.05 -25.22 -19.21
C PRO A 234 7.63 -25.57 -18.77
N ILE A 235 7.23 -26.82 -19.01
CA ILE A 235 5.93 -27.33 -18.55
C ILE A 235 5.95 -27.44 -17.02
N PRO A 236 4.93 -26.90 -16.33
CA PRO A 236 4.84 -26.99 -14.87
C PRO A 236 4.71 -28.41 -14.33
N GLY A 237 5.29 -28.65 -13.15
CA GLY A 237 5.20 -29.90 -12.41
C GLY A 237 4.06 -29.95 -11.39
N MET A 238 4.15 -30.92 -10.48
CA MET A 238 3.19 -31.10 -9.38
C MET A 238 3.54 -30.15 -8.22
N PRO A 239 2.59 -29.38 -7.67
CA PRO A 239 2.80 -28.53 -6.50
C PRO A 239 3.29 -29.30 -5.27
N GLU A 240 4.27 -28.74 -4.54
CA GLU A 240 4.77 -29.36 -3.31
C GLU A 240 3.69 -29.43 -2.22
N SER A 241 2.80 -28.43 -2.15
CA SER A 241 1.68 -28.43 -1.19
C SER A 241 0.75 -29.64 -1.34
N PHE A 242 0.54 -30.11 -2.58
CA PHE A 242 -0.24 -31.32 -2.83
C PHE A 242 0.48 -32.60 -2.37
N LYS A 243 1.81 -32.66 -2.55
CA LYS A 243 2.62 -33.76 -2.02
C LYS A 243 2.56 -33.83 -0.49
N VAL A 244 2.62 -32.66 0.17
CA VAL A 244 2.46 -32.54 1.63
C VAL A 244 1.09 -33.02 2.07
N LEU A 245 0.00 -32.61 1.38
CA LEU A 245 -1.36 -33.07 1.67
C LEU A 245 -1.49 -34.60 1.65
N ILE A 246 -0.91 -35.26 0.64
CA ILE A 246 -0.94 -36.73 0.56
C ILE A 246 -0.22 -37.37 1.75
N LYS A 247 0.93 -36.82 2.15
CA LYS A 247 1.67 -37.29 3.33
C LYS A 247 0.86 -37.10 4.62
N GLU A 248 0.15 -35.97 4.76
CA GLU A 248 -0.72 -35.71 5.90
C GLU A 248 -1.88 -36.71 5.97
N LEU A 249 -2.54 -37.00 4.86
CA LEU A 249 -3.62 -38.00 4.80
C LEU A 249 -3.11 -39.41 5.12
N ARG A 250 -1.94 -39.80 4.59
CA ARG A 250 -1.29 -41.09 4.91
C ARG A 250 -0.94 -41.21 6.39
N SER A 251 -0.55 -40.11 7.04
CA SER A 251 -0.26 -40.10 8.48
C SER A 251 -1.51 -40.38 9.35
N LEU A 252 -2.71 -40.12 8.81
CA LEU A 252 -3.99 -40.47 9.42
C LEU A 252 -4.44 -41.92 9.12
N SER A 253 -3.54 -42.77 8.62
CA SER A 253 -3.83 -44.15 8.21
C SER A 253 -4.82 -44.27 7.05
N LEU A 254 -4.89 -43.25 6.19
CA LEU A 254 -5.64 -43.31 4.93
C LEU A 254 -4.71 -43.74 3.78
N ASP A 255 -5.03 -44.84 3.10
CA ASP A 255 -4.28 -45.31 1.93
C ASP A 255 -4.65 -44.48 0.68
N VAL A 256 -3.98 -43.35 0.50
CA VAL A 256 -4.16 -42.47 -0.66
C VAL A 256 -3.12 -42.79 -1.73
N LYS A 257 -3.58 -43.14 -2.94
CA LYS A 257 -2.77 -43.46 -4.11
C LYS A 257 -3.16 -42.58 -5.29
N VAL A 258 -2.17 -42.13 -6.05
CA VAL A 258 -2.39 -41.43 -7.32
C VAL A 258 -2.25 -42.45 -8.44
N LEU A 259 -3.32 -42.66 -9.19
CA LEU A 259 -3.38 -43.61 -10.30
C LEU A 259 -3.34 -42.85 -11.62
N ASP A 260 -2.60 -43.38 -12.59
CA ASP A 260 -2.71 -42.95 -13.98
C ASP A 260 -3.93 -43.61 -14.65
N SER A 261 -4.26 -43.18 -15.86
CA SER A 261 -5.28 -43.72 -16.77
C SER A 261 -5.24 -45.25 -17.00
N GLN A 262 -4.15 -45.93 -16.65
CA GLN A 262 -3.99 -47.40 -16.74
C GLN A 262 -4.06 -48.10 -15.37
N ASP A 263 -4.61 -47.46 -14.33
CA ASP A 263 -4.67 -47.95 -12.95
C ASP A 263 -3.30 -48.33 -12.34
N LYS A 264 -2.22 -47.74 -12.88
CA LYS A 264 -0.87 -47.88 -12.34
C LYS A 264 -0.60 -46.78 -11.34
N GLU A 265 -0.03 -47.15 -10.20
CA GLU A 265 0.38 -46.20 -9.17
C GLU A 265 1.52 -45.31 -9.67
N VAL A 266 1.32 -44.00 -9.62
CA VAL A 266 2.34 -43.00 -9.93
C VAL A 266 3.12 -42.73 -8.66
N ASP A 267 4.41 -43.07 -8.68
CA ASP A 267 5.29 -42.81 -7.56
C ASP A 267 5.57 -41.30 -7.47
N ILE A 268 5.03 -40.66 -6.44
CA ILE A 268 5.28 -39.24 -6.14
C ILE A 268 6.66 -39.18 -5.48
N LYS A 269 7.70 -39.29 -6.29
CA LYS A 269 9.08 -39.16 -5.80
C LYS A 269 9.32 -37.76 -5.26
N GLU A 270 10.15 -37.69 -4.23
CA GLU A 270 10.67 -36.44 -3.70
C GLU A 270 11.60 -35.82 -4.75
N ASP A 271 11.41 -34.56 -5.12
CA ASP A 271 12.32 -33.82 -6.02
C ASP A 271 13.70 -33.55 -5.36
N ILE A 272 13.97 -34.19 -4.21
CA ILE A 272 15.23 -34.10 -3.47
C ILE A 272 16.35 -34.80 -4.25
N ASP A 273 16.09 -35.94 -4.88
CA ASP A 273 17.09 -36.65 -5.69
C ASP A 273 17.54 -35.83 -6.92
N LEU A 274 16.68 -34.96 -7.46
CA LEU A 274 17.01 -34.09 -8.60
C LEU A 274 17.81 -32.84 -8.22
N LYS A 275 17.77 -32.40 -6.95
CA LYS A 275 18.59 -31.27 -6.48
C LYS A 275 20.07 -31.61 -6.41
N ASP A 276 20.39 -32.85 -6.06
CA ASP A 276 21.77 -33.34 -6.00
C ASP A 276 22.36 -33.45 -7.41
N ASP A 277 21.59 -33.93 -8.39
CA ASP A 277 21.98 -33.97 -9.81
C ASP A 277 22.18 -32.56 -10.42
N ILE A 278 21.35 -31.58 -10.03
CA ILE A 278 21.48 -30.19 -10.52
C ILE A 278 22.68 -29.49 -9.88
N ASN A 279 22.92 -29.66 -8.58
CA ASN A 279 24.07 -29.09 -7.90
C ASN A 279 25.40 -29.67 -8.41
N GLU A 280 25.46 -30.96 -8.70
CA GLU A 280 26.66 -31.57 -9.30
C GLU A 280 26.94 -31.04 -10.71
N ASN A 281 25.91 -30.83 -11.53
CA ASN A 281 26.09 -30.28 -12.87
C ASN A 281 26.47 -28.78 -12.85
N LEU A 282 25.90 -27.99 -11.93
CA LEU A 282 26.27 -26.58 -11.77
C LEU A 282 27.73 -26.41 -11.29
N MET A 283 28.21 -27.30 -10.40
CA MET A 283 29.61 -27.31 -9.96
C MET A 283 30.57 -27.74 -11.08
N LYS A 284 30.14 -28.63 -11.99
CA LYS A 284 30.94 -29.04 -13.16
C LYS A 284 31.06 -27.95 -14.24
N GLU A 285 30.09 -27.04 -14.37
CA GLU A 285 30.17 -25.92 -15.34
C GLU A 285 31.02 -24.74 -14.84
N ILE A 286 31.26 -24.64 -13.53
CA ILE A 286 32.03 -23.56 -12.89
C ILE A 286 33.52 -23.93 -12.71
N THR A 287 33.89 -25.21 -12.87
CA THR A 287 35.27 -25.71 -12.76
C THR A 287 35.88 -25.97 -14.13
#